data_AF-A0A352WTA5-F1
#
_entry.id   AF-A0A352WTA5-F1
#
_cell.length_a   1.000
_cell.length_b   1.000
_cell.length_c   1.000
_cell.angle_alpha   90.00
_cell.angle_beta   90.00
_cell.angle_gamma   90.00
#
_symmetry.space_group_name_H-M   'P 1'
#
loop_
_entity.id
_entity.type
_entity.pdbx_description
1 polymer ?
#
loop_
_entity_poly.entity_id
_entity_poly.type
_entity_poly.pdbx_seq_one_letter_code
_entity_poly.pdbx_strand_id
1 'polypeptide(L)'
;DGVIDAFLDVIGDEGTLAVSTLAFGAPFDADTTPSAVGLISETLRKRKGAIRSLRPVHAIAALGKRAKELTEGHEHCSSNCGEGSPYRKLIDMNGKIILFGVDMNRNTTLHAIEDWMDASFLEDYTIMMPTYMPDT
;
A
#
# COMPACT_ATOMS: atom_id res chain seq x y z
N ASP A 1 17.75 -2.66 6.93
CA ASP A 1 17.36 -1.42 6.22
C ASP A 1 18.07 -1.25 4.87
N GLY A 2 19.28 -1.77 4.65
CA GLY A 2 20.07 -1.51 3.43
C GLY A 2 19.38 -1.75 2.07
N VAL A 3 18.40 -2.66 1.96
CA VAL A 3 17.60 -2.81 0.73
C VAL A 3 16.75 -1.57 0.46
N ILE A 4 16.12 -1.02 1.50
CA ILE A 4 15.31 0.21 1.40
C ILE A 4 16.21 1.39 1.06
N ASP A 5 17.36 1.51 1.72
CA ASP A 5 18.32 2.58 1.44
C ASP A 5 18.80 2.52 -0.02
N ALA A 6 19.14 1.34 -0.54
CA ALA A 6 19.52 1.17 -1.93
C ALA A 6 18.43 1.59 -2.93
N PHE A 7 17.15 1.31 -2.63
CA PHE A 7 16.05 1.80 -3.47
C PHE A 7 15.90 3.32 -3.41
N LEU A 8 15.98 3.90 -2.20
CA LEU A 8 15.89 5.35 -2.00
C LEU A 8 17.02 6.08 -2.72
N ASP A 9 18.25 5.57 -2.66
CA ASP A 9 19.41 6.11 -3.36
C ASP A 9 19.22 6.10 -4.88
N VAL A 10 18.63 5.03 -5.43
CA VAL A 10 18.40 4.89 -6.87
C VAL A 10 17.29 5.81 -7.38
N ILE A 11 16.20 5.97 -6.63
CA ILE A 11 15.07 6.82 -7.05
C ILE A 11 15.31 8.31 -6.74
N GLY A 12 16.24 8.62 -5.84
CA GLY A 12 16.59 9.97 -5.42
C GLY A 12 15.48 10.69 -4.65
N ASP A 13 15.74 11.94 -4.28
CA ASP A 13 14.84 12.77 -3.46
C ASP A 13 13.49 13.08 -4.13
N GLU A 14 13.44 12.97 -5.45
CA GLU A 14 12.24 13.17 -6.26
C GLU A 14 11.38 11.90 -6.34
N GLY A 15 11.92 10.76 -5.92
CA GLY A 15 11.27 9.46 -5.95
C GLY A 15 10.29 9.24 -4.80
N THR A 16 9.51 8.17 -4.92
CA THR A 16 8.69 7.65 -3.82
C THR A 16 8.73 6.13 -3.87
N LEU A 17 9.14 5.53 -2.77
CA LEU A 17 9.14 4.08 -2.57
C LEU A 17 7.88 3.69 -1.82
N ALA A 18 7.14 2.72 -2.33
CA ALA A 18 5.95 2.19 -1.67
C ALA A 18 6.02 0.66 -1.56
N VAL A 19 5.45 0.13 -0.50
CA VAL A 19 5.35 -1.30 -0.20
C VAL A 19 3.96 -1.63 0.31
N SER A 20 3.44 -2.79 -0.09
CA SER A 20 2.20 -3.28 0.53
C SER A 20 2.47 -3.62 1.99
N THR A 21 1.54 -3.21 2.84
CA THR A 21 1.56 -3.45 4.28
C THR A 21 0.25 -4.09 4.73
N LEU A 22 -0.21 -5.11 3.99
CA LEU A 22 -1.42 -5.87 4.33
C LEU A 22 -1.48 -6.11 5.84
N ALA A 23 -2.66 -5.96 6.43
CA ALA A 23 -2.84 -6.13 7.86
C ALA A 23 -4.10 -6.94 8.16
N PHE A 24 -4.03 -7.70 9.24
CA PHE A 24 -5.10 -8.61 9.67
C PHE A 24 -5.57 -8.31 11.12
N GLY A 25 -5.04 -7.26 11.75
CA GLY A 25 -5.42 -6.83 13.10
C GLY A 25 -6.65 -5.91 13.09
N ALA A 26 -7.50 -6.05 14.11
CA ALA A 26 -8.66 -5.20 14.36
C ALA A 26 -8.69 -4.76 15.84
N PRO A 27 -8.80 -3.45 16.16
CA PRO A 27 -8.85 -2.33 15.22
C PRO A 27 -7.53 -2.16 14.46
N PHE A 28 -7.62 -1.71 13.21
CA PHE A 28 -6.46 -1.29 12.43
C PHE A 28 -6.01 0.09 12.88
N ASP A 29 -4.72 0.22 13.12
CA ASP A 29 -4.05 1.48 13.43
C ASP A 29 -2.82 1.58 12.51
N ALA A 30 -2.77 2.64 11.71
CA ALA A 30 -1.73 2.86 10.72
C ALA A 30 -0.32 2.88 11.35
N ASP A 31 -0.20 3.41 12.57
CA ASP A 31 1.06 3.63 13.28
C ASP A 31 1.52 2.37 14.03
N THR A 32 0.60 1.61 14.62
CA THR A 32 0.96 0.49 15.51
C THR A 32 0.74 -0.88 14.90
N THR A 33 -0.21 -1.06 13.98
CA THR A 33 -0.53 -2.38 13.42
C THR A 33 0.64 -2.89 12.56
N PRO A 34 1.22 -4.06 12.83
CA PRO A 34 2.32 -4.57 12.01
C PRO A 34 1.90 -4.84 10.55
N SER A 35 2.87 -4.77 9.64
CA SER A 35 2.71 -5.35 8.31
C SER A 35 2.71 -6.88 8.38
N ALA A 36 1.79 -7.52 7.69
CA ALA A 36 1.70 -8.97 7.55
C ALA A 36 2.41 -9.51 6.29
N VAL A 37 3.08 -8.65 5.52
CA VAL A 37 3.71 -9.04 4.24
C VAL A 37 5.14 -9.54 4.44
N GLY A 38 5.95 -8.85 5.25
CA GLY A 38 7.32 -9.27 5.52
C GLY A 38 8.19 -8.21 6.18
N LEU A 39 9.47 -8.52 6.31
CA LEU A 39 10.42 -7.67 7.02
C LEU A 39 10.63 -6.32 6.32
N ILE A 40 10.77 -6.30 4.99
CA ILE A 40 11.04 -5.06 4.24
C ILE A 40 9.86 -4.09 4.37
N SER A 41 8.62 -4.59 4.27
CA SER A 41 7.43 -3.75 4.37
C SER A 41 7.27 -3.17 5.79
N GLU A 42 7.51 -3.99 6.82
CA GLU A 42 7.47 -3.54 8.21
C GLU A 42 8.60 -2.55 8.54
N THR A 43 9.81 -2.80 8.02
CA THR A 43 10.94 -1.88 8.18
C THR A 43 10.64 -0.53 7.53
N LEU A 44 10.17 -0.50 6.28
CA LEU A 44 9.84 0.76 5.60
C LEU A 44 8.73 1.51 6.33
N ARG A 45 7.65 0.82 6.74
CA ARG A 45 6.54 1.41 7.49
C ARG A 45 7.01 2.16 8.74
N LYS A 46 8.04 1.67 9.44
CA LYS A 46 8.60 2.27 10.65
C LYS A 46 9.61 3.39 10.39
N ARG A 47 9.98 3.66 9.14
CA ARG A 47 10.94 4.72 8.82
C ARG A 47 10.33 6.08 9.12
N LYS A 48 11.15 7.00 9.64
CA LYS A 48 10.75 8.39 9.83
C LYS A 48 10.30 9.00 8.50
N GLY A 49 9.11 9.59 8.49
CA GLY A 49 8.51 10.20 7.30
C GLY A 49 7.78 9.22 6.38
N ALA A 50 7.75 7.92 6.70
CA ALA A 50 6.86 7.00 6.00
C ALA A 50 5.41 7.32 6.37
N ILE A 51 4.53 7.27 5.37
CA ILE A 51 3.09 7.49 5.52
C ILE A 51 2.40 6.20 5.14
N ARG A 52 1.41 5.78 5.94
CA ARG A 52 0.63 4.58 5.67
C ARG A 52 -0.82 4.95 5.39
N SER A 53 -1.39 4.34 4.36
CA SER A 53 -2.79 4.54 3.99
C SER A 53 -3.75 3.92 5.02
N LEU A 54 -4.96 4.46 5.16
CA LEU A 54 -5.91 4.09 6.21
C LEU A 54 -6.87 2.93 5.84
N ARG A 55 -6.58 2.16 4.79
CA ARG A 55 -7.40 0.98 4.42
C ARG A 55 -6.97 -0.26 5.24
N PRO A 56 -7.84 -0.83 6.10
CA PRO A 56 -7.41 -1.82 7.10
C PRO A 56 -6.71 -3.06 6.56
N VAL A 57 -7.27 -3.66 5.51
CA VAL A 57 -6.78 -4.94 4.99
C VAL A 57 -5.65 -4.74 3.98
N HIS A 58 -5.79 -3.73 3.11
CA HIS A 58 -4.91 -3.51 1.96
C HIS A 58 -4.03 -2.27 2.08
N ALA A 59 -3.72 -1.84 3.31
CA ALA A 59 -2.87 -0.68 3.51
C ALA A 59 -1.52 -0.81 2.80
N ILE A 60 -1.01 0.31 2.29
CA ILE A 60 0.39 0.44 1.84
C ILE A 60 1.13 1.43 2.73
N ALA A 61 2.45 1.32 2.80
CA ALA A 61 3.33 2.36 3.33
C ALA A 61 4.15 2.95 2.19
N ALA A 62 4.31 4.27 2.18
CA ALA A 62 5.08 5.00 1.20
C ALA A 62 6.05 5.98 1.87
N LEU A 63 7.21 6.20 1.25
CA LEU A 63 8.24 7.12 1.71
C LEU A 63 8.81 7.87 0.51
N GLY A 64 8.88 9.20 0.60
CA GLY A 64 9.40 10.07 -0.45
C GLY A 64 8.42 11.18 -0.85
N LYS A 65 8.74 11.87 -1.96
CA LYS A 65 8.13 13.14 -2.37
C LYS A 65 6.60 13.10 -2.50
N ARG A 66 6.05 11.99 -2.99
CA ARG A 66 4.62 11.78 -3.27
C ARG A 66 3.97 10.77 -2.33
N ALA A 67 4.60 10.48 -1.19
CA ALA A 67 4.09 9.48 -0.23
C ALA A 67 2.66 9.81 0.22
N LYS A 68 2.39 11.06 0.59
CA LYS A 68 1.06 11.53 1.01
C LYS A 68 0.03 11.37 -0.10
N GLU A 69 0.34 11.89 -1.28
CA GLU A 69 -0.53 11.82 -2.46
C GLU A 69 -0.90 10.38 -2.82
N LEU A 70 0.06 9.47 -2.73
CA LEU A 70 -0.16 8.06 -3.02
C LEU A 70 -1.09 7.39 -1.99
N THR A 71 -0.95 7.72 -0.70
CA THR A 71 -1.64 7.02 0.39
C THR A 71 -2.99 7.61 0.80
N GLU A 72 -3.21 8.90 0.56
CA GLU A 72 -4.38 9.63 1.06
C GLU A 72 -5.70 9.17 0.41
N GLY A 73 -6.79 9.14 1.19
CA GLY A 73 -8.13 8.82 0.69
C GLY A 73 -8.39 7.33 0.42
N HIS A 74 -7.45 6.44 0.73
CA HIS A 74 -7.61 5.00 0.51
C HIS A 74 -8.78 4.38 1.32
N GLU A 75 -9.06 4.94 2.49
CA GLU A 75 -10.19 4.61 3.35
C GLU A 75 -11.56 4.88 2.69
N HIS A 76 -11.60 5.78 1.70
CA HIS A 76 -12.82 6.17 1.00
C HIS A 76 -13.06 5.38 -0.30
N CYS A 77 -12.14 4.49 -0.68
CA CYS A 77 -12.29 3.66 -1.88
C CYS A 77 -13.44 2.64 -1.72
N SER A 78 -14.16 2.40 -2.82
CA SER A 78 -15.27 1.43 -2.88
C SER A 78 -14.80 0.00 -2.57
N SER A 79 -13.64 -0.38 -3.07
CA SER A 79 -12.98 -1.66 -2.79
C SER A 79 -11.56 -1.47 -2.26
N ASN A 80 -10.92 -2.57 -1.86
CA ASN A 80 -9.56 -2.55 -1.34
C ASN A 80 -8.50 -2.14 -2.38
N CYS A 81 -8.78 -2.34 -3.67
CA CYS A 81 -7.84 -2.09 -4.77
C CYS A 81 -8.47 -1.26 -5.89
N GLY A 82 -9.68 -0.75 -5.70
CA GLY A 82 -10.45 -0.06 -6.72
C GLY A 82 -10.03 1.38 -6.93
N GLU A 83 -10.89 2.15 -7.60
CA GLU A 83 -10.63 3.52 -7.99
C GLU A 83 -10.21 4.40 -6.79
N GLY A 84 -9.21 5.26 -7.01
CA GLY A 84 -8.61 6.10 -5.96
C GLY A 84 -7.66 5.36 -5.01
N SER A 85 -7.60 4.02 -5.05
CA SER A 85 -6.66 3.28 -4.21
C SER A 85 -5.21 3.59 -4.63
N PRO A 86 -4.22 3.41 -3.74
CA PRO A 86 -2.82 3.56 -4.08
C PRO A 86 -2.40 2.67 -5.25
N TYR A 87 -3.01 1.50 -5.40
CA TYR A 87 -2.74 0.58 -6.51
C TYR A 87 -3.21 1.14 -7.86
N ARG A 88 -4.35 1.85 -7.89
CA ARG A 88 -4.83 2.58 -9.07
C ARG A 88 -4.02 3.84 -9.34
N LYS A 89 -3.73 4.62 -8.30
CA LYS A 89 -2.91 5.84 -8.40
C LYS A 89 -1.53 5.56 -9.00
N LEU A 90 -0.91 4.42 -8.72
CA LEU A 90 0.38 4.05 -9.34
C LEU A 90 0.33 4.08 -10.87
N ILE A 91 -0.81 3.75 -11.49
CA ILE A 91 -0.99 3.81 -12.95
C ILE A 91 -0.91 5.26 -13.42
N ASP A 92 -1.67 6.15 -12.79
CA ASP A 92 -1.72 7.59 -13.11
C ASP A 92 -0.37 8.27 -12.85
N MET A 93 0.39 7.77 -11.89
CA MET A 93 1.72 8.27 -11.54
C MET A 93 2.85 7.73 -12.44
N ASN A 94 2.54 6.87 -13.43
CA ASN A 94 3.53 6.14 -14.22
C ASN A 94 4.54 5.37 -13.32
N GLY A 95 4.01 4.78 -12.26
CA GLY A 95 4.76 4.01 -11.27
C GLY A 95 5.31 2.71 -11.85
N LYS A 96 6.35 2.19 -11.21
CA LYS A 96 6.97 0.91 -11.56
C LYS A 96 6.73 -0.09 -10.44
N ILE A 97 6.46 -1.33 -10.83
CA ILE A 97 6.29 -2.45 -9.90
C ILE A 97 7.55 -3.31 -9.96
N ILE A 98 8.10 -3.63 -8.79
CA ILE A 98 9.27 -4.49 -8.66
C ILE A 98 8.88 -5.69 -7.80
N LEU A 99 9.02 -6.88 -8.38
CA LEU A 99 8.93 -8.15 -7.66
C LEU A 99 10.34 -8.58 -7.28
N PHE A 100 10.77 -8.22 -6.08
CA PHE A 100 12.13 -8.43 -5.63
C PHE A 100 12.30 -9.80 -4.98
N GLY A 101 12.85 -10.76 -5.73
CA GLY A 101 13.09 -12.13 -5.25
C GLY A 101 11.82 -12.97 -5.07
N VAL A 102 10.73 -12.58 -5.73
CA VAL A 102 9.43 -13.27 -5.68
C VAL A 102 8.81 -13.35 -7.08
N ASP A 103 7.88 -14.28 -7.26
CA ASP A 103 7.14 -14.46 -8.51
C ASP A 103 5.85 -13.62 -8.54
N MET A 104 5.15 -13.70 -9.68
CA MET A 104 3.90 -12.96 -9.95
C MET A 104 2.79 -13.22 -8.92
N ASN A 105 2.82 -14.35 -8.20
CA ASN A 105 1.84 -14.68 -7.16
C ASN A 105 1.96 -13.81 -5.88
N ARG A 106 2.86 -12.83 -5.86
CA ARG A 106 2.98 -11.79 -4.82
C ARG A 106 2.65 -10.40 -5.33
N ASN A 107 2.12 -10.27 -6.54
CA ASN A 107 1.80 -8.97 -7.12
C ASN A 107 0.38 -8.50 -6.76
N THR A 108 0.23 -7.79 -5.63
CA THR A 108 -1.07 -7.26 -5.16
C THR A 108 -1.71 -6.27 -6.15
N THR A 109 -0.93 -5.60 -7.00
CA THR A 109 -1.47 -4.62 -7.96
C THR A 109 -2.35 -5.27 -9.04
N LEU A 110 -2.22 -6.58 -9.26
CA LEU A 110 -3.10 -7.31 -10.17
C LEU A 110 -4.56 -7.22 -9.72
N HIS A 111 -4.83 -7.20 -8.42
CA HIS A 111 -6.19 -7.03 -7.90
C HIS A 111 -6.83 -5.70 -8.28
N ALA A 112 -6.03 -4.64 -8.52
CA ALA A 112 -6.55 -3.37 -9.02
C ALA A 112 -6.93 -3.44 -10.52
N ILE A 113 -6.34 -4.38 -11.27
CA ILE A 113 -6.69 -4.65 -12.66
C ILE A 113 -7.91 -5.56 -12.72
N GLU A 114 -7.97 -6.58 -11.86
CA GLU A 114 -9.14 -7.46 -11.73
C GLU A 114 -10.39 -6.64 -11.39
N ASP A 115 -10.29 -5.76 -10.38
CA ASP A 115 -11.37 -4.84 -9.98
C ASP A 115 -11.76 -3.88 -11.12
N TRP A 116 -10.77 -3.28 -11.80
CA TRP A 116 -11.05 -2.37 -12.91
C TRP A 116 -11.75 -3.05 -14.09
N MET A 117 -11.41 -4.29 -14.37
CA MET A 117 -11.98 -5.06 -15.47
C MET A 117 -13.31 -5.73 -15.14
N ASP A 118 -13.77 -5.62 -13.88
CA ASP A 118 -14.91 -6.39 -13.36
C ASP A 118 -14.74 -7.88 -13.70
N ALA A 119 -13.59 -8.43 -13.33
CA ALA A 119 -13.22 -9.79 -13.72
C ALA A 119 -14.28 -10.79 -13.24
N SER A 120 -14.73 -11.68 -14.13
CA SER A 120 -15.90 -12.54 -13.91
C SER A 120 -15.80 -13.53 -12.74
N PHE A 121 -14.63 -13.66 -12.14
CA PHE A 121 -14.35 -14.53 -11.00
C PHE A 121 -14.25 -13.77 -9.67
N LEU A 122 -14.45 -12.44 -9.67
CA LEU A 122 -14.46 -11.66 -8.45
C LEU A 122 -15.68 -11.98 -7.59
N GLU A 123 -15.44 -11.98 -6.28
CA GLU A 123 -16.46 -12.14 -5.27
C GLU A 123 -16.35 -10.99 -4.28
N ASP A 124 -17.48 -10.35 -3.98
CA ASP A 124 -17.54 -9.23 -3.06
C ASP A 124 -17.83 -9.68 -1.63
N TYR A 125 -16.94 -9.25 -0.73
CA TYR A 125 -17.07 -9.48 0.70
C TYR A 125 -17.09 -8.15 1.45
N THR A 126 -18.20 -7.87 2.15
CA THR A 126 -18.27 -6.74 3.08
C THR A 126 -17.86 -7.19 4.46
N ILE A 127 -16.76 -6.65 4.96
CA ILE A 127 -16.21 -6.99 6.28
C ILE A 127 -16.07 -5.68 7.07
N MET A 128 -16.63 -5.66 8.27
CA MET A 128 -16.47 -4.53 9.19
C MET A 128 -15.09 -4.59 9.85
N MET A 129 -14.23 -3.62 9.52
CA MET A 129 -12.89 -3.48 10.08
C MET A 129 -12.74 -2.12 10.78
N PRO A 130 -12.83 -2.06 12.12
CA PRO A 130 -12.61 -0.83 12.86
C PRO A 130 -11.24 -0.25 12.56
N THR A 131 -11.18 1.06 12.32
CA THR A 131 -9.94 1.80 12.00
C THR A 131 -9.77 2.94 12.97
N TYR A 132 -8.60 3.03 13.60
CA TYR A 132 -8.20 4.22 14.32
C TYR A 132 -7.84 5.31 13.30
N MET A 133 -8.56 6.42 13.36
CA MET A 133 -8.28 7.60 12.53
C MET A 133 -7.35 8.50 13.34
N PRO A 134 -6.20 8.93 12.80
CA PRO A 134 -5.31 9.85 13.49
C PRO A 134 -6.04 11.18 13.76
N ASP A 135 -5.78 11.78 14.92
CA ASP A 135 -6.29 13.11 15.25
C ASP A 135 -5.71 14.13 14.26
N THR A 136 -6.58 14.81 13.50
CA THR A 136 -6.23 15.81 12.48
C THR A 136 -5.60 17.08 13.05
#